data_AF-A0A662XD01-F1
#
_entry.id   AF-A0A662XD01-F1
#
_cell.length_a   1.000
_cell.length_b   1.000
_cell.length_c   1.000
_cell.angle_alpha   90.00
_cell.angle_beta   90.00
_cell.angle_gamma   90.00
#
_symmetry.space_group_name_H-M   'P 1'
#
loop_
_entity.id
_entity.type
_entity.pdbx_description
1 polymer ?
#
loop_
_entity_poly.entity_id
_entity_poly.type
_entity_poly.pdbx_seq_one_letter_code
_entity_poly.pdbx_strand_id
1 'polypeptide(L)'
;MASMTVDADATVGEGRLAVSEAALDDSRSAVVVVSHDVSERSGAAAVAANSSAMSRTEAVGDVAELSAAAGDPPGLELCVPAQHGCVRSGATTDTLVLASPTADTDTAVGTGTATAEADQSEQAVLSVSNSDSPYNEAVAKLKDISARMEAIGSPDVKHPDPATQEQLRKEYYLLEKEMEQCITAVMQTDEFAAKEAREDRQWEEANYEANVMALKAVRRTMPVEVKTMSEAQLRTAESPTGKTVPAEIARKFKRTNILELLRSNPLDIAKTSPVVLENLRDMGLTVTERRALHVHLRDMTETWKAQQGSALATRKYEWFQALKATFKSVVNSYDTHVEQYGPTGDHPYATRDAPDVGCPMLGKQCPLKADQTPAYDVDLGWPDSDVYVTSSVVKGNPYGAGAEAMAEVRALVQEMQRADALQA
;
A
#
# COMPACT_ATOMS: atom_id res chain seq x y z
N MET A 1 -52.09 53.02 18.54
CA MET A 1 -50.87 53.74 18.99
C MET A 1 -49.69 53.14 18.24
N ALA A 2 -48.97 53.99 17.49
CA ALA A 2 -47.66 53.83 16.80
C ALA A 2 -47.40 52.53 15.98
N SER A 3 -47.31 52.55 14.64
CA SER A 3 -46.22 53.08 13.76
C SER A 3 -44.93 52.25 13.90
N MET A 4 -44.18 51.79 12.89
CA MET A 4 -43.84 52.34 11.56
C MET A 4 -43.44 51.23 10.58
N THR A 5 -43.79 51.40 9.30
CA THR A 5 -43.12 50.88 8.10
C THR A 5 -41.96 51.79 7.70
N VAL A 6 -40.82 51.28 7.22
CA VAL A 6 -39.92 52.02 6.31
C VAL A 6 -39.14 51.04 5.40
N ASP A 7 -39.27 51.24 4.09
CA ASP A 7 -38.41 50.73 3.01
C ASP A 7 -37.00 51.33 3.10
N ALA A 8 -35.95 50.62 2.65
CA ALA A 8 -34.72 51.29 2.28
C ALA A 8 -33.99 50.61 1.12
N ASP A 9 -33.74 51.48 0.15
CA ASP A 9 -33.18 51.33 -1.17
C ASP A 9 -31.64 51.26 -1.16
N ALA A 10 -31.09 50.94 -2.32
CA ALA A 10 -29.67 50.81 -2.63
C ALA A 10 -28.83 52.08 -2.38
N THR A 11 -27.54 51.90 -2.05
CA THR A 11 -26.48 52.84 -2.49
C THR A 11 -25.12 52.14 -2.62
N VAL A 12 -24.51 52.37 -3.78
CA VAL A 12 -23.13 52.06 -4.15
C VAL A 12 -22.21 53.11 -3.53
N GLY A 13 -21.09 52.67 -2.94
CA GLY A 13 -20.05 53.55 -2.41
C GLY A 13 -18.66 53.04 -2.75
N GLU A 14 -18.00 53.72 -3.69
CA GLU A 14 -16.59 53.53 -4.04
C GLU A 14 -15.69 53.97 -2.88
N GLY A 15 -14.84 53.06 -2.40
CA GLY A 15 -13.86 53.30 -1.34
C GLY A 15 -12.43 53.14 -1.87
N ARG A 16 -11.80 54.27 -2.20
CA ARG A 16 -10.38 54.41 -2.54
C ARG A 16 -9.57 54.42 -1.23
N LEU A 17 -8.76 53.39 -0.98
CA LEU A 17 -7.83 53.35 0.16
C LEU A 17 -6.39 53.60 -0.31
N ALA A 18 -5.82 54.68 0.21
CA ALA A 18 -4.42 55.03 0.12
C ALA A 18 -3.58 54.09 0.98
N VAL A 19 -2.44 53.64 0.46
CA VAL A 19 -1.43 52.90 1.23
C VAL A 19 -0.39 53.90 1.73
N SER A 20 -0.34 54.08 3.04
CA SER A 20 0.75 54.76 3.74
C SER A 20 1.86 53.77 4.03
N GLU A 21 3.05 54.13 3.58
CA GLU A 21 4.33 53.46 3.75
C GLU A 21 4.87 53.74 5.17
N ALA A 22 4.98 52.71 6.01
CA ALA A 22 5.76 52.78 7.25
C ALA A 22 6.31 51.39 7.59
N ALA A 23 7.60 51.39 7.87
CA ALA A 23 8.50 50.26 8.15
C ALA A 23 7.93 49.19 9.08
N LEU A 24 8.32 47.94 8.84
CA LEU A 24 8.70 46.98 9.89
C LEU A 24 9.49 45.82 9.29
N ASP A 25 10.73 45.75 9.76
CA ASP A 25 11.68 44.64 9.70
C ASP A 25 11.21 43.56 10.69
N ASP A 26 10.83 42.37 10.23
CA ASP A 26 11.07 41.12 10.96
C ASP A 26 10.90 39.89 10.08
N SER A 27 11.84 38.96 10.23
CA SER A 27 12.03 37.79 9.38
C SER A 27 11.18 36.62 9.86
N ARG A 28 10.07 36.32 9.19
CA ARG A 28 9.42 35.00 9.23
C ARG A 28 8.85 34.62 7.87
N SER A 29 9.31 33.48 7.35
CA SER A 29 8.79 32.85 6.13
C SER A 29 7.28 32.63 6.24
N ALA A 30 6.51 33.38 5.44
CA ALA A 30 5.09 33.14 5.26
C ALA A 30 4.89 32.12 4.14
N VAL A 31 4.37 30.94 4.50
CA VAL A 31 3.84 29.96 3.56
C VAL A 31 2.47 30.49 3.10
N VAL A 32 2.36 30.89 1.84
CA VAL A 32 1.08 31.25 1.22
C VAL A 32 0.41 29.96 0.76
N VAL A 33 -0.60 29.52 1.50
CA VAL A 33 -1.54 28.47 1.08
C VAL A 33 -2.67 29.17 0.32
N VAL A 34 -2.74 28.98 -1.00
CA VAL A 34 -3.88 29.40 -1.81
C VAL A 34 -4.93 28.29 -1.76
N SER A 35 -5.92 28.43 -0.88
CA SER A 35 -7.11 27.58 -0.86
C SER A 35 -8.11 28.12 -1.88
N HIS A 36 -8.40 27.34 -2.93
CA HIS A 36 -9.56 27.60 -3.77
C HIS A 36 -10.82 27.06 -3.10
N ASP A 37 -11.63 27.98 -2.60
CA ASP A 37 -12.97 27.73 -2.10
C ASP A 37 -13.91 27.48 -3.30
N VAL A 38 -14.32 26.23 -3.52
CA VAL A 38 -15.37 25.90 -4.49
C VAL A 38 -16.69 25.85 -3.72
N SER A 39 -17.44 26.94 -3.84
CA SER A 39 -18.77 27.11 -3.28
C SER A 39 -19.74 26.07 -3.87
N GLU A 40 -20.21 25.16 -3.02
CA GLU A 40 -21.38 24.33 -3.28
C GLU A 40 -22.64 25.19 -3.20
N ARG A 41 -23.32 25.35 -4.34
CA ARG A 41 -24.74 25.73 -4.38
C ARG A 41 -25.57 24.58 -4.92
N SER A 42 -26.53 24.23 -4.10
CA SER A 42 -27.63 23.29 -4.23
C SER A 42 -28.46 23.47 -5.51
N GLY A 43 -28.92 22.33 -6.04
CA GLY A 43 -29.91 22.25 -7.11
C GLY A 43 -30.63 20.90 -7.06
N ALA A 44 -31.62 20.81 -6.17
CA ALA A 44 -32.63 19.76 -6.19
C ALA A 44 -33.79 20.21 -7.09
N ALA A 45 -34.10 19.45 -8.15
CA ALA A 45 -35.47 19.14 -8.60
C ALA A 45 -35.50 18.44 -9.98
N ALA A 46 -36.37 17.42 -10.04
CA ALA A 46 -37.11 16.93 -11.20
C ALA A 46 -36.38 16.15 -12.31
N VAL A 47 -36.51 14.81 -12.28
CA VAL A 47 -37.12 14.07 -13.41
C VAL A 47 -38.01 12.97 -12.84
N ALA A 48 -39.30 13.12 -13.10
CA ALA A 48 -40.33 12.09 -12.93
C ALA A 48 -40.40 11.19 -14.17
N ALA A 49 -41.00 10.01 -13.98
CA ALA A 49 -41.61 9.14 -14.97
C ALA A 49 -40.69 8.39 -15.96
N ASN A 50 -40.54 7.08 -15.73
CA ASN A 50 -41.11 6.13 -16.69
C ASN A 50 -41.29 4.73 -16.07
N SER A 51 -42.52 4.44 -15.66
CA SER A 51 -43.06 3.09 -15.54
C SER A 51 -44.20 2.99 -16.54
N SER A 52 -44.09 2.10 -17.53
CA SER A 52 -45.17 1.16 -17.92
C SER A 52 -44.94 0.45 -19.24
N ALA A 53 -45.50 -0.76 -19.26
CA ALA A 53 -45.99 -1.56 -20.38
C ALA A 53 -44.98 -2.45 -21.13
N MET A 54 -45.29 -3.69 -21.50
CA MET A 54 -46.37 -4.65 -21.20
C MET A 54 -46.01 -5.93 -21.97
N SER A 55 -46.40 -7.08 -21.41
CA SER A 55 -46.87 -8.33 -22.06
C SER A 55 -46.14 -9.56 -21.51
N ARG A 56 -46.70 -10.30 -20.54
CA ARG A 56 -47.78 -11.30 -20.67
C ARG A 56 -47.57 -12.26 -21.85
N THR A 57 -47.13 -13.47 -21.54
CA THR A 57 -47.72 -14.71 -22.08
C THR A 57 -47.67 -15.77 -20.99
N GLU A 58 -48.84 -16.31 -20.69
CA GLU A 58 -49.08 -17.45 -19.81
C GLU A 58 -48.76 -18.74 -20.58
N ALA A 59 -48.19 -19.72 -19.90
CA ALA A 59 -48.32 -21.13 -20.28
C ALA A 59 -48.38 -21.98 -19.01
N VAL A 60 -49.57 -22.52 -18.80
CA VAL A 60 -49.96 -23.55 -17.85
C VAL A 60 -49.26 -24.86 -18.21
N GLY A 61 -48.76 -25.59 -17.22
CA GLY A 61 -48.22 -26.94 -17.40
C GLY A 61 -48.06 -27.64 -16.06
N ASP A 62 -48.85 -28.69 -15.89
CA ASP A 62 -49.14 -29.41 -14.65
C ASP A 62 -47.98 -30.16 -13.97
N VAL A 63 -48.28 -30.40 -12.71
CA VAL A 63 -47.71 -31.27 -11.68
C VAL A 63 -47.34 -32.67 -12.19
N ALA A 64 -46.13 -33.12 -11.86
CA ALA A 64 -45.83 -34.54 -11.67
C ALA A 64 -44.78 -34.72 -10.55
N GLU A 65 -45.32 -35.12 -9.40
CA GLU A 65 -44.77 -36.00 -8.38
C GLU A 65 -43.60 -36.90 -8.86
N LEU A 66 -42.48 -36.93 -8.13
CA LEU A 66 -41.70 -38.16 -7.88
C LEU A 66 -40.72 -37.94 -6.71
N SER A 67 -40.75 -38.93 -5.82
CA SER A 67 -40.12 -38.95 -4.51
C SER A 67 -38.71 -39.51 -4.51
N ALA A 68 -37.95 -39.12 -3.48
CA ALA A 68 -36.97 -39.92 -2.74
C ALA A 68 -35.75 -40.48 -3.51
N ALA A 69 -34.60 -39.85 -3.26
CA ALA A 69 -33.35 -40.57 -3.06
C ALA A 69 -32.50 -39.78 -2.05
N ALA A 70 -32.47 -40.28 -0.82
CA ALA A 70 -31.50 -39.87 0.19
C ALA A 70 -30.14 -40.47 -0.17
N GLY A 71 -29.14 -39.62 -0.36
CA GLY A 71 -27.74 -39.98 -0.47
C GLY A 71 -26.93 -38.95 0.30
N ASP A 72 -26.22 -39.41 1.32
CA ASP A 72 -25.34 -38.62 2.19
C ASP A 72 -24.32 -37.78 1.38
N PRO A 73 -24.12 -36.49 1.69
CA PRO A 73 -23.00 -35.74 1.18
C PRO A 73 -21.72 -36.02 2.01
N PRO A 74 -20.54 -36.16 1.38
CA PRO A 74 -19.27 -36.22 2.10
C PRO A 74 -18.84 -34.81 2.55
N GLY A 75 -18.49 -34.71 3.84
CA GLY A 75 -17.46 -33.84 4.40
C GLY A 75 -17.44 -32.37 3.98
N LEU A 76 -18.23 -31.54 4.67
CA LEU A 76 -17.98 -30.10 4.76
C LEU A 76 -16.69 -29.86 5.56
N GLU A 77 -15.57 -29.59 4.88
CA GLU A 77 -14.43 -28.92 5.49
C GLU A 77 -14.81 -27.47 5.81
N LEU A 78 -14.93 -27.18 7.10
CA LEU A 78 -15.10 -25.84 7.63
C LEU A 78 -13.77 -25.06 7.51
N CYS A 79 -13.66 -24.26 6.44
CA CYS A 79 -12.72 -23.15 6.39
C CYS A 79 -13.11 -22.12 7.48
N VAL A 80 -12.34 -22.07 8.56
CA VAL A 80 -12.41 -21.00 9.57
C VAL A 80 -11.64 -19.78 9.03
N PRO A 81 -12.27 -18.62 8.83
CA PRO A 81 -11.53 -17.40 8.50
C PRO A 81 -10.90 -16.83 9.78
N ALA A 82 -9.59 -16.60 9.73
CA ALA A 82 -8.85 -15.83 10.73
C ALA A 82 -9.37 -14.38 10.76
N GLN A 83 -10.24 -14.09 11.72
CA GLN A 83 -10.56 -12.72 12.12
C GLN A 83 -9.54 -12.26 13.16
N HIS A 84 -8.59 -11.42 12.78
CA HIS A 84 -7.89 -10.57 13.73
C HIS A 84 -8.16 -9.10 13.40
N GLY A 85 -8.89 -8.49 14.33
CA GLY A 85 -9.35 -7.13 14.30
C GLY A 85 -8.22 -6.14 14.47
N CYS A 86 -8.33 -5.06 13.71
CA CYS A 86 -7.57 -3.85 13.87
C CYS A 86 -7.99 -3.14 15.17
N VAL A 87 -7.17 -3.22 16.22
CA VAL A 87 -7.32 -2.39 17.41
C VAL A 87 -6.60 -1.06 17.15
N ARG A 88 -7.38 0.00 16.98
CA ARG A 88 -6.90 1.39 17.10
C ARG A 88 -6.40 1.62 18.53
N SER A 89 -5.11 1.91 18.69
CA SER A 89 -4.58 2.44 19.95
C SER A 89 -4.21 3.91 19.75
N GLY A 90 -4.88 4.78 20.51
CA GLY A 90 -4.58 6.19 20.62
C GLY A 90 -3.33 6.39 21.48
N ALA A 91 -2.36 7.12 20.93
CA ALA A 91 -1.15 7.49 21.63
C ALA A 91 -1.44 8.61 22.66
N THR A 92 -1.20 8.32 23.94
CA THR A 92 -0.78 9.33 24.91
C THR A 92 0.71 9.16 25.11
N THR A 93 1.43 10.25 24.85
CA THR A 93 2.86 10.45 25.02
C THR A 93 3.30 10.16 26.44
N ASP A 94 4.33 9.33 26.61
CA ASP A 94 5.28 9.55 27.69
C ASP A 94 6.71 9.24 27.25
N THR A 95 7.58 10.17 27.61
CA THR A 95 8.93 10.36 27.07
C THR A 95 9.92 9.63 27.96
N LEU A 96 10.71 8.71 27.41
CA LEU A 96 11.85 8.12 28.11
C LEU A 96 13.12 8.31 27.26
N VAL A 97 13.93 9.28 27.69
CA VAL A 97 15.24 9.63 27.16
C VAL A 97 16.26 8.62 27.69
N LEU A 98 16.92 7.88 26.79
CA LEU A 98 18.12 7.10 27.12
C LEU A 98 19.35 7.85 26.59
N ALA A 99 20.15 8.35 27.52
CA ALA A 99 21.45 8.95 27.24
C ALA A 99 22.51 7.86 27.01
N SER A 100 23.35 8.05 25.99
CA SER A 100 24.56 7.25 25.74
C SER A 100 25.74 7.79 26.55
N PRO A 101 26.67 6.95 27.05
CA PRO A 101 27.92 7.43 27.64
C PRO A 101 29.00 7.60 26.57
N THR A 102 29.66 8.75 26.60
CA THR A 102 30.85 9.11 25.84
C THR A 102 32.11 8.52 26.47
N ALA A 103 33.05 8.12 25.62
CA ALA A 103 34.39 7.68 25.98
C ALA A 103 35.30 8.87 26.29
N ASP A 104 36.11 8.75 27.34
CA ASP A 104 37.28 9.58 27.59
C ASP A 104 38.53 8.71 27.64
N THR A 105 39.52 9.13 26.87
CA THR A 105 40.91 8.68 26.85
C THR A 105 41.69 9.31 27.99
N ASP A 106 42.53 8.54 28.69
CA ASP A 106 43.82 9.10 29.13
C ASP A 106 44.90 8.05 29.40
N THR A 107 46.14 8.51 29.23
CA THR A 107 47.38 7.74 29.05
C THR A 107 48.19 7.69 30.35
N ALA A 108 48.77 6.55 30.74
CA ALA A 108 49.99 6.52 31.55
C ALA A 108 50.74 5.18 31.50
N VAL A 109 52.06 5.30 31.45
CA VAL A 109 53.13 4.30 31.30
C VAL A 109 53.52 3.68 32.66
N GLY A 110 53.91 2.40 32.69
CA GLY A 110 54.62 1.80 33.83
C GLY A 110 55.04 0.34 33.59
N THR A 111 56.35 0.10 33.50
CA THR A 111 57.06 -1.17 33.31
C THR A 111 57.16 -2.00 34.61
N GLY A 112 57.19 -3.34 34.50
CA GLY A 112 57.59 -4.24 35.61
C GLY A 112 57.38 -5.74 35.35
N THR A 113 58.44 -6.53 35.53
CA THR A 113 58.66 -7.94 35.14
C THR A 113 58.27 -8.99 36.19
N ALA A 114 57.79 -10.15 35.69
CA ALA A 114 58.03 -11.56 36.10
C ALA A 114 57.63 -12.10 37.51
N THR A 115 56.79 -13.15 37.55
CA THR A 115 57.09 -14.58 37.89
C THR A 115 55.86 -15.34 38.45
N ALA A 116 55.71 -16.61 38.00
CA ALA A 116 55.18 -17.85 38.65
C ALA A 116 53.90 -17.79 39.53
N GLU A 117 53.04 -18.79 39.72
CA GLU A 117 52.72 -20.14 39.22
C GLU A 117 51.39 -20.51 39.95
N ALA A 118 50.55 -21.35 39.34
CA ALA A 118 49.56 -22.28 39.94
C ALA A 118 48.43 -21.79 40.89
N ASP A 119 47.17 -21.92 40.41
CA ASP A 119 46.11 -22.79 40.98
C ASP A 119 44.86 -22.66 40.08
N GLN A 120 44.64 -23.58 39.14
CA GLN A 120 43.75 -24.73 39.24
C GLN A 120 42.29 -24.41 39.64
N SER A 121 41.40 -24.80 38.73
CA SER A 121 40.00 -25.18 38.94
C SER A 121 38.99 -24.11 39.37
N GLU A 122 38.34 -23.51 38.36
CA GLU A 122 36.87 -23.46 38.27
C GLU A 122 36.43 -23.17 36.81
N GLN A 123 37.00 -23.94 35.87
CA GLN A 123 36.32 -24.26 34.62
C GLN A 123 35.46 -25.51 34.87
N ALA A 124 34.24 -25.30 35.36
CA ALA A 124 33.10 -26.10 34.93
C ALA A 124 32.50 -25.31 33.75
N VAL A 125 32.99 -25.48 32.52
CA VAL A 125 32.60 -26.56 31.62
C VAL A 125 31.17 -27.04 31.91
N LEU A 126 30.23 -26.10 31.86
CA LEU A 126 28.94 -26.36 31.21
C LEU A 126 29.20 -26.40 29.70
N SER A 127 29.82 -27.50 29.27
CA SER A 127 29.69 -27.99 27.90
C SER A 127 28.25 -28.48 27.75
N VAL A 128 27.32 -27.54 27.56
CA VAL A 128 26.07 -27.86 26.88
C VAL A 128 26.43 -27.97 25.41
N SER A 129 26.32 -29.21 24.95
CA SER A 129 26.39 -29.71 23.61
C SER A 129 25.89 -28.71 22.55
N ASN A 130 26.62 -28.65 21.43
CA ASN A 130 26.14 -28.11 20.16
C ASN A 130 24.95 -28.93 19.64
N SER A 131 23.77 -28.69 20.19
CA SER A 131 22.44 -29.00 19.65
C SER A 131 21.44 -28.49 20.68
N ASP A 132 20.88 -27.31 20.42
CA ASP A 132 19.57 -26.80 20.90
C ASP A 132 19.64 -25.28 20.97
N SER A 133 19.47 -24.67 19.79
CA SER A 133 19.22 -23.24 19.72
C SER A 133 17.93 -22.92 20.49
N PRO A 134 17.88 -21.81 21.25
CA PRO A 134 16.68 -21.36 21.96
C PRO A 134 15.43 -21.29 21.07
N TYR A 135 15.60 -21.14 19.75
CA TYR A 135 14.54 -21.24 18.76
C TYR A 135 13.89 -22.64 18.70
N ASN A 136 14.68 -23.71 18.58
CA ASN A 136 14.16 -25.08 18.42
C ASN A 136 13.44 -25.55 19.69
N GLU A 137 13.95 -25.21 20.87
CA GLU A 137 13.29 -25.50 22.15
C GLU A 137 11.96 -24.75 22.27
N ALA A 138 11.93 -23.46 21.91
CA ALA A 138 10.71 -22.67 21.95
C ALA A 138 9.67 -23.15 20.91
N VAL A 139 10.10 -23.58 19.71
CA VAL A 139 9.22 -24.20 18.71
C VAL A 139 8.69 -25.55 19.18
N ALA A 140 9.49 -26.35 19.87
CA ALA A 140 9.02 -27.61 20.47
C ALA A 140 7.97 -27.36 21.56
N LYS A 141 8.21 -26.41 22.47
CA LYS A 141 7.24 -25.98 23.48
C LYS A 141 5.94 -25.46 22.87
N LEU A 142 6.02 -24.68 21.79
CA LEU A 142 4.83 -24.23 21.06
C LEU A 142 4.00 -25.40 20.51
N LYS A 143 4.64 -26.43 19.97
CA LYS A 143 3.94 -27.64 19.50
C LYS A 143 3.28 -28.39 20.65
N ASP A 144 3.97 -28.53 21.78
CA ASP A 144 3.45 -29.22 22.96
C ASP A 144 2.24 -28.47 23.56
N ILE A 145 2.34 -27.14 23.68
CA ILE A 145 1.24 -26.28 24.14
C ILE A 145 0.05 -26.37 23.18
N SER A 146 0.28 -26.28 21.88
CA SER A 146 -0.76 -26.41 20.86
C SER A 146 -1.47 -27.76 20.93
N ALA A 147 -0.72 -28.86 21.04
CA ALA A 147 -1.28 -30.20 21.17
C ALA A 147 -2.11 -30.35 22.47
N ARG A 148 -1.66 -29.72 23.57
CA ARG A 148 -2.40 -29.74 24.83
C ARG A 148 -3.68 -28.90 24.76
N MET A 149 -3.64 -27.72 24.14
CA MET A 149 -4.82 -26.89 23.92
C MET A 149 -5.84 -27.59 23.03
N GLU A 150 -5.40 -28.30 21.98
CA GLU A 150 -6.27 -29.12 21.13
C GLU A 150 -6.90 -30.29 21.89
N ALA A 151 -6.15 -30.94 22.79
CA ALA A 151 -6.67 -32.01 23.65
C ALA A 151 -7.72 -31.52 24.67
N ILE A 152 -7.61 -30.27 25.12
CA ILE A 152 -8.65 -29.62 25.93
C ILE A 152 -9.83 -29.23 25.04
N GLY A 153 -9.56 -28.78 23.82
CA GLY A 153 -10.52 -28.50 22.75
C GLY A 153 -11.03 -27.06 22.72
N SER A 154 -11.47 -26.50 23.85
CA SER A 154 -11.96 -25.12 23.89
C SER A 154 -11.84 -24.48 25.27
N PRO A 155 -11.85 -23.13 25.36
CA PRO A 155 -11.92 -22.42 26.65
C PRO A 155 -13.23 -22.70 27.41
N ASP A 156 -14.27 -23.16 26.72
CA ASP A 156 -15.58 -23.49 27.29
C ASP A 156 -15.79 -25.00 27.45
N VAL A 157 -14.74 -25.74 27.81
CA VAL A 157 -14.82 -27.17 28.10
C VAL A 157 -15.99 -27.49 29.03
N LYS A 158 -16.78 -28.49 28.64
CA LYS A 158 -17.84 -29.09 29.45
C LYS A 158 -17.37 -30.44 29.95
N HIS A 159 -17.25 -30.59 31.26
CA HIS A 159 -16.89 -31.85 31.88
C HIS A 159 -17.99 -32.24 32.90
N PRO A 160 -18.34 -33.53 33.06
CA PRO A 160 -19.37 -33.97 34.01
C PRO A 160 -19.06 -33.60 35.46
N ASP A 161 -17.77 -33.52 35.79
CA ASP A 161 -17.27 -33.05 37.10
C ASP A 161 -16.91 -31.56 37.04
N PRO A 162 -17.57 -30.70 37.85
CA PRO A 162 -17.29 -29.26 37.92
C PRO A 162 -15.86 -28.91 38.33
N ALA A 163 -15.23 -29.70 39.20
CA ALA A 163 -13.87 -29.43 39.67
C ALA A 163 -12.85 -29.63 38.53
N THR A 164 -12.97 -30.75 37.81
CA THR A 164 -12.17 -31.02 36.60
C THR A 164 -12.44 -29.96 35.51
N GLN A 165 -13.68 -29.48 35.38
CA GLN A 165 -14.03 -28.43 34.44
C GLN A 165 -13.30 -27.11 34.72
N GLU A 166 -13.30 -26.66 35.98
CA GLU A 166 -12.59 -25.45 36.40
C GLU A 166 -11.08 -25.59 36.18
N GLN A 167 -10.52 -26.77 36.49
CA GLN A 167 -9.10 -27.06 36.27
C GLN A 167 -8.73 -26.96 34.79
N LEU A 168 -9.50 -27.58 33.89
CA LEU A 168 -9.23 -27.55 32.45
C LEU A 168 -9.34 -26.14 31.88
N ARG A 169 -10.29 -25.33 32.36
CA ARG A 169 -10.41 -23.91 31.98
C ARG A 169 -9.20 -23.09 32.42
N LYS A 170 -8.74 -23.30 33.65
CA LYS A 170 -7.56 -22.62 34.19
C LYS A 170 -6.30 -23.04 33.45
N GLU A 171 -6.17 -24.32 33.14
CA GLU A 171 -5.07 -24.86 32.35
C GLU A 171 -5.06 -24.25 30.94
N TYR A 172 -6.21 -24.21 30.26
CA TYR A 172 -6.34 -23.58 28.95
C TYR A 172 -5.89 -22.11 28.95
N TYR A 173 -6.34 -21.32 29.93
CA TYR A 173 -5.95 -19.92 30.07
C TYR A 173 -4.43 -19.74 30.29
N LEU A 174 -3.82 -20.63 31.07
CA LEU A 174 -2.37 -20.59 31.29
C LEU A 174 -1.60 -20.97 30.02
N LEU A 175 -2.06 -21.98 29.29
CA LEU A 175 -1.47 -22.41 28.02
C LEU A 175 -1.56 -21.32 26.96
N GLU A 176 -2.67 -20.57 26.87
CA GLU A 176 -2.81 -19.43 25.96
C GLU A 176 -1.76 -18.35 26.25
N LYS A 177 -1.61 -17.96 27.53
CA LYS A 177 -0.60 -16.99 27.95
C LYS A 177 0.83 -17.49 27.68
N GLU A 178 1.10 -18.77 27.94
CA GLU A 178 2.41 -19.38 27.69
C GLU A 178 2.72 -19.46 26.19
N MET A 179 1.71 -19.76 25.36
CA MET A 179 1.82 -19.75 23.90
C MET A 179 2.18 -18.36 23.39
N GLU A 180 1.52 -17.30 23.84
CA GLU A 180 1.84 -15.91 23.47
C GLU A 180 3.28 -15.54 23.84
N GLN A 181 3.73 -15.94 25.03
CA GLN A 181 5.11 -15.71 25.49
C GLN A 181 6.12 -16.45 24.61
N CYS A 182 5.86 -17.72 24.31
CA CYS A 182 6.73 -18.53 23.45
C CYS A 182 6.76 -17.99 22.02
N ILE A 183 5.63 -17.57 21.44
CA ILE A 183 5.58 -16.93 20.12
C ILE A 183 6.45 -15.67 20.11
N THR A 184 6.28 -14.79 21.11
CA THR A 184 7.06 -13.55 21.23
C THR A 184 8.56 -13.84 21.35
N ALA A 185 8.93 -14.83 22.17
CA ALA A 185 10.33 -15.23 22.32
C ALA A 185 10.92 -15.78 21.01
N VAL A 186 10.18 -16.63 20.29
CA VAL A 186 10.59 -17.16 18.97
C VAL A 186 10.81 -16.03 17.97
N MET A 187 9.90 -15.06 17.89
CA MET A 187 10.00 -13.93 16.96
C MET A 187 11.21 -13.02 17.23
N GLN A 188 11.73 -13.02 18.46
CA GLN A 188 12.92 -12.25 18.84
C GLN A 188 14.23 -12.97 18.52
N THR A 189 14.20 -14.22 18.06
CA THR A 189 15.42 -14.98 17.73
C THR A 189 15.96 -14.63 16.34
N ASP A 190 17.30 -14.61 16.22
CA ASP A 190 17.98 -14.42 14.93
C ASP A 190 17.65 -15.54 13.93
N GLU A 191 17.37 -16.75 14.41
CA GLU A 191 17.00 -17.89 13.55
C GLU A 191 15.64 -17.69 12.90
N PHE A 192 14.65 -17.15 13.63
CA PHE A 192 13.36 -16.80 13.06
C PHE A 192 13.52 -15.74 11.96
N ALA A 193 14.28 -14.67 12.25
CA ALA A 193 14.56 -13.63 11.26
C ALA A 193 15.30 -14.19 10.02
N ALA A 194 16.25 -15.11 10.21
CA ALA A 194 16.96 -15.76 9.12
C ALA A 194 16.07 -16.71 8.30
N LYS A 195 15.13 -17.41 8.95
CA LYS A 195 14.13 -18.26 8.30
C LYS A 195 13.17 -17.40 7.46
N GLU A 196 12.61 -16.35 8.04
CA GLU A 196 11.71 -15.43 7.33
C GLU A 196 12.42 -14.79 6.12
N ALA A 197 13.66 -14.36 6.28
CA ALA A 197 14.46 -13.82 5.17
C ALA A 197 14.79 -14.85 4.08
N ARG A 198 14.79 -16.15 4.41
CA ARG A 198 14.96 -17.24 3.44
C ARG A 198 13.66 -17.50 2.68
N GLU A 199 12.55 -17.63 3.39
CA GLU A 199 11.22 -17.81 2.79
C GLU A 199 10.86 -16.62 1.90
N ASP A 200 11.18 -15.40 2.33
CA ASP A 200 11.01 -14.20 1.52
C ASP A 200 11.84 -14.26 0.25
N ARG A 201 13.13 -14.64 0.33
CA ARG A 201 13.98 -14.82 -0.87
C ARG A 201 13.48 -15.89 -1.83
N GLN A 202 13.05 -17.03 -1.30
CA GLN A 202 12.52 -18.12 -2.12
C GLN A 202 11.24 -17.68 -2.84
N TRP A 203 10.38 -16.95 -2.14
CA TRP A 203 9.18 -16.38 -2.75
C TRP A 203 9.52 -15.35 -3.84
N GLU A 204 10.51 -14.48 -3.60
CA GLU A 204 11.02 -13.52 -4.59
C GLU A 204 11.57 -14.21 -5.84
N GLU A 205 12.38 -15.25 -5.66
CA GLU A 205 12.99 -16.01 -6.76
C GLU A 205 11.92 -16.75 -7.58
N ALA A 206 10.98 -17.43 -6.92
CA ALA A 206 9.88 -18.14 -7.57
C ALA A 206 8.98 -17.20 -8.40
N ASN A 207 8.84 -15.94 -7.97
CA ASN A 207 8.01 -14.94 -8.65
C ASN A 207 8.80 -14.02 -9.59
N TYR A 208 10.14 -14.12 -9.63
CA TYR A 208 11.00 -13.13 -10.28
C TYR A 208 10.69 -12.98 -11.76
N GLU A 209 10.60 -14.09 -12.51
CA GLU A 209 10.36 -14.08 -13.95
C GLU A 209 9.00 -13.46 -14.29
N ALA A 210 7.95 -13.89 -13.59
CA ALA A 210 6.60 -13.33 -13.75
C ALA A 210 6.59 -11.83 -13.45
N ASN A 211 7.34 -11.39 -12.43
CA ASN A 211 7.39 -9.98 -12.07
C ASN A 211 8.12 -9.13 -13.12
N VAL A 212 9.22 -9.64 -13.68
CA VAL A 212 9.95 -8.96 -14.76
C VAL A 212 9.12 -8.89 -16.04
N MET A 213 8.39 -9.95 -16.38
CA MET A 213 7.48 -9.94 -17.54
C MET A 213 6.36 -8.91 -17.37
N ALA A 214 5.76 -8.84 -16.18
CA ALA A 214 4.74 -7.85 -15.86
C ALA A 214 5.29 -6.41 -15.99
N LEU A 215 6.50 -6.15 -15.48
CA LEU A 215 7.16 -4.84 -15.63
C LEU A 215 7.34 -4.46 -17.11
N LYS A 216 7.81 -5.40 -17.93
CA LYS A 216 8.00 -5.17 -19.38
C LYS A 216 6.67 -4.90 -20.07
N ALA A 217 5.62 -5.68 -19.79
CA ALA A 217 4.30 -5.51 -20.39
C ALA A 217 3.70 -4.12 -20.07
N VAL A 218 3.77 -3.70 -18.80
CA VAL A 218 3.29 -2.37 -18.40
C VAL A 218 4.14 -1.26 -19.02
N ARG A 219 5.48 -1.40 -19.10
CA ARG A 219 6.32 -0.40 -19.75
C ARG A 219 6.06 -0.28 -21.25
N ARG A 220 5.88 -1.39 -21.98
CA ARG A 220 5.60 -1.35 -23.44
C ARG A 220 4.30 -0.64 -23.80
N THR A 221 3.37 -0.53 -22.86
CA THR A 221 2.11 0.21 -23.03
C THR A 221 2.17 1.64 -22.48
N MET A 222 3.22 1.99 -21.74
CA MET A 222 3.34 3.26 -21.02
C MET A 222 4.36 4.20 -21.68
N PRO A 223 3.93 5.38 -22.17
CA PRO A 223 4.85 6.42 -22.65
C PRO A 223 5.83 6.84 -21.57
N VAL A 224 7.06 7.21 -21.95
CA VAL A 224 8.06 7.69 -20.99
C VAL A 224 7.52 8.92 -20.26
N GLU A 225 6.99 9.89 -21.00
CA GLU A 225 6.44 11.15 -20.49
C GLU A 225 5.05 11.02 -19.85
N VAL A 226 4.64 9.82 -19.43
CA VAL A 226 3.29 9.57 -18.88
C VAL A 226 2.92 10.57 -17.81
N LYS A 227 3.86 11.01 -16.96
CA LYS A 227 3.63 11.97 -15.86
C LYS A 227 3.19 13.36 -16.34
N THR A 228 3.76 13.86 -17.44
CA THR A 228 3.46 15.21 -17.96
C THR A 228 2.26 15.22 -18.91
N MET A 229 1.88 14.07 -19.46
CA MET A 229 0.74 13.94 -20.37
C MET A 229 -0.59 13.89 -19.60
N SER A 230 -1.62 14.54 -20.16
CA SER A 230 -3.02 14.40 -19.73
C SER A 230 -3.66 13.10 -20.25
N GLU A 231 -4.81 12.70 -19.70
CA GLU A 231 -5.57 11.53 -20.21
C GLU A 231 -5.94 11.69 -21.69
N ALA A 232 -6.33 12.91 -22.10
CA ALA A 232 -6.67 13.20 -23.49
C ALA A 232 -5.45 13.04 -24.40
N GLN A 233 -4.30 13.59 -24.01
CA GLN A 233 -3.05 13.46 -24.76
C GLN A 233 -2.59 12.00 -24.87
N LEU A 234 -2.70 11.19 -23.81
CA LEU A 234 -2.36 9.77 -23.86
C LEU A 234 -3.20 9.01 -24.90
N ARG A 235 -4.47 9.39 -25.06
CA ARG A 235 -5.39 8.75 -26.02
C ARG A 235 -5.16 9.19 -27.46
N THR A 236 -4.64 10.39 -27.69
CA THR A 236 -4.43 10.95 -29.04
C THR A 236 -2.99 10.81 -29.53
N ALA A 237 -2.02 10.69 -28.62
CA ALA A 237 -0.63 10.54 -28.99
C ALA A 237 -0.41 9.22 -29.72
N GLU A 238 0.28 9.30 -30.86
CA GLU A 238 0.73 8.12 -31.59
C GLU A 238 1.89 7.49 -30.83
N SER A 239 1.75 6.19 -30.54
CA SER A 239 2.85 5.38 -30.01
C SER A 239 3.90 5.12 -31.09
N PRO A 240 5.09 4.61 -30.74
CA PRO A 240 6.12 4.22 -31.71
C PRO A 240 5.64 3.24 -32.79
N THR A 241 4.58 2.46 -32.51
CA THR A 241 3.95 1.55 -33.48
C THR A 241 2.89 2.21 -34.37
N GLY A 242 2.61 3.50 -34.18
CA GLY A 242 1.53 4.23 -34.83
C GLY A 242 0.13 3.96 -34.24
N LYS A 243 0.03 3.15 -33.19
CA LYS A 243 -1.23 2.90 -32.47
C LYS A 243 -1.45 3.94 -31.37
N THR A 244 -2.69 4.18 -30.97
CA THR A 244 -3.00 5.01 -29.80
C THR A 244 -3.19 4.18 -28.53
N VAL A 245 -2.99 4.79 -27.37
CA VAL A 245 -3.22 4.11 -26.08
C VAL A 245 -4.72 3.89 -25.89
N PRO A 246 -5.19 2.66 -25.60
CA PRO A 246 -6.58 2.40 -25.27
C PRO A 246 -7.10 3.28 -24.12
N ALA A 247 -8.35 3.72 -24.22
CA ALA A 247 -8.93 4.64 -23.25
C ALA A 247 -8.90 4.12 -21.80
N GLU A 248 -9.03 2.80 -21.63
CA GLU A 248 -8.96 2.16 -20.31
C GLU A 248 -7.57 2.25 -19.70
N ILE A 249 -6.51 1.98 -20.48
CA ILE A 249 -5.11 2.09 -20.05
C ILE A 249 -4.75 3.55 -19.75
N ALA A 250 -5.13 4.49 -20.63
CA ALA A 250 -4.86 5.91 -20.42
C ALA A 250 -5.51 6.43 -19.12
N ARG A 251 -6.79 6.09 -18.91
CA ARG A 251 -7.52 6.42 -17.67
C ARG A 251 -6.87 5.78 -16.45
N LYS A 252 -6.43 4.52 -16.58
CA LYS A 252 -5.79 3.77 -15.50
C LYS A 252 -4.50 4.44 -15.04
N PHE A 253 -3.60 4.80 -15.97
CA PHE A 253 -2.36 5.50 -15.64
C PHE A 253 -2.59 6.84 -14.91
N LYS A 254 -3.66 7.56 -15.27
CA LYS A 254 -3.97 8.86 -14.65
C LYS A 254 -4.68 8.75 -13.30
N ARG A 255 -5.56 7.75 -13.12
CA ARG A 255 -6.27 7.53 -11.85
C ARG A 255 -5.39 6.87 -10.79
N THR A 256 -4.50 5.97 -11.21
CA THR A 256 -3.61 5.21 -10.32
C THR A 256 -2.19 5.77 -10.48
N ASN A 257 -1.96 6.97 -9.94
CA ASN A 257 -0.72 7.75 -10.15
C ASN A 257 0.54 7.08 -9.59
N ILE A 258 0.44 6.08 -8.72
CA ILE A 258 1.59 5.27 -8.31
C ILE A 258 2.26 4.57 -9.52
N LEU A 259 1.51 4.27 -10.59
CA LEU A 259 2.06 3.66 -11.81
C LEU A 259 3.03 4.59 -12.55
N GLU A 260 2.94 5.91 -12.34
CA GLU A 260 3.88 6.87 -12.93
C GLU A 260 5.31 6.68 -12.37
N LEU A 261 5.46 5.99 -11.23
CA LEU A 261 6.77 5.62 -10.70
C LEU A 261 7.54 4.70 -11.66
N LEU A 262 6.85 3.86 -12.45
CA LEU A 262 7.49 2.94 -13.40
C LEU A 262 8.29 3.63 -14.52
N ARG A 263 8.03 4.93 -14.73
CA ARG A 263 8.77 5.82 -15.65
C ARG A 263 9.58 6.91 -14.94
N SER A 264 9.67 6.83 -13.62
CA SER A 264 10.50 7.71 -12.80
C SER A 264 11.81 7.00 -12.47
N ASN A 265 12.92 7.73 -12.52
CA ASN A 265 14.23 7.19 -12.21
C ASN A 265 14.28 6.73 -10.74
N PRO A 266 14.70 5.48 -10.44
CA PRO A 266 14.84 4.99 -9.07
C PRO A 266 15.66 5.93 -8.16
N LEU A 267 16.71 6.56 -8.67
CA LEU A 267 17.52 7.48 -7.87
C LEU A 267 16.77 8.76 -7.46
N ASP A 268 15.77 9.18 -8.25
CA ASP A 268 14.94 10.34 -7.94
C ASP A 268 13.79 9.96 -7.00
N ILE A 269 13.21 8.76 -7.18
CA ILE A 269 12.23 8.19 -6.25
C ILE A 269 12.89 8.03 -4.86
N ALA A 270 14.13 7.53 -4.79
CA ALA A 270 14.85 7.38 -3.53
C ALA A 270 14.98 8.69 -2.75
N LYS A 271 15.11 9.83 -3.44
CA LYS A 271 15.20 11.18 -2.84
C LYS A 271 13.85 11.79 -2.51
N THR A 272 12.75 11.26 -3.05
CA THR A 272 11.40 11.80 -2.88
C THR A 272 10.97 11.75 -1.40
N SER A 273 10.21 12.73 -0.92
CA SER A 273 9.70 12.74 0.47
C SER A 273 8.73 11.57 0.71
N PRO A 274 8.75 10.88 1.87
CA PRO A 274 7.80 9.81 2.17
C PRO A 274 6.34 10.25 2.05
N VAL A 275 6.02 11.50 2.42
CA VAL A 275 4.66 12.07 2.30
C VAL A 275 4.16 12.05 0.86
N VAL A 276 5.05 12.26 -0.12
CA VAL A 276 4.66 12.21 -1.54
C VAL A 276 4.35 10.78 -1.95
N LEU A 277 5.13 9.79 -1.49
CA LEU A 277 4.94 8.38 -1.81
C LEU A 277 3.65 7.82 -1.20
N GLU A 278 3.36 8.18 0.05
CA GLU A 278 2.16 7.75 0.76
C GLU A 278 0.87 8.34 0.19
N ASN A 279 0.95 9.51 -0.44
CA ASN A 279 -0.19 10.13 -1.12
C ASN A 279 -0.42 9.57 -2.54
N LEU A 280 0.40 8.64 -3.00
CA LEU A 280 0.17 7.95 -4.27
C LEU A 280 -0.97 6.94 -4.10
N ARG A 281 -1.89 6.94 -5.06
CA ARG A 281 -3.06 6.06 -5.09
C ARG A 281 -2.63 4.67 -5.56
N ASP A 282 -2.65 3.73 -4.63
CA ASP A 282 -2.35 2.30 -4.81
C ASP A 282 -3.63 1.42 -4.88
N MET A 283 -4.79 1.99 -4.54
CA MET A 283 -6.07 1.31 -4.67
C MET A 283 -6.41 0.99 -6.14
N GLY A 284 -6.92 -0.23 -6.34
CA GLY A 284 -7.35 -0.72 -7.65
C GLY A 284 -6.22 -1.23 -8.54
N LEU A 285 -4.99 -1.38 -8.04
CA LEU A 285 -3.90 -2.02 -8.78
C LEU A 285 -4.21 -3.50 -9.10
N THR A 286 -3.93 -3.90 -10.34
CA THR A 286 -3.99 -5.31 -10.76
C THR A 286 -2.79 -6.11 -10.22
N VAL A 287 -2.80 -7.44 -10.35
CA VAL A 287 -1.67 -8.28 -9.95
C VAL A 287 -0.45 -7.94 -10.79
N THR A 288 -0.63 -7.83 -12.11
CA THR A 288 0.38 -7.43 -13.08
C THR A 288 1.02 -6.08 -12.73
N GLU A 289 0.21 -5.09 -12.34
CA GLU A 289 0.69 -3.78 -11.92
C GLU A 289 1.51 -3.82 -10.62
N ARG A 290 1.06 -4.61 -9.62
CA ARG A 290 1.78 -4.79 -8.36
C ARG A 290 3.11 -5.49 -8.57
N ARG A 291 3.13 -6.52 -9.43
CA ARG A 291 4.35 -7.23 -9.86
C ARG A 291 5.37 -6.26 -10.48
N ALA A 292 4.89 -5.39 -11.39
CA ALA A 292 5.72 -4.37 -12.03
C ALA A 292 6.30 -3.37 -11.01
N LEU A 293 5.46 -2.82 -10.12
CA LEU A 293 5.88 -1.87 -9.10
C LEU A 293 6.90 -2.48 -8.14
N HIS A 294 6.66 -3.72 -7.70
CA HIS A 294 7.56 -4.41 -6.78
C HIS A 294 8.98 -4.52 -7.34
N VAL A 295 9.12 -4.98 -8.59
CA VAL A 295 10.45 -5.10 -9.24
C VAL A 295 11.09 -3.74 -9.42
N HIS A 296 10.33 -2.73 -9.87
CA HIS A 296 10.86 -1.39 -10.10
C HIS A 296 11.34 -0.72 -8.80
N LEU A 297 10.68 -1.00 -7.67
CA LEU A 297 11.01 -0.41 -6.38
C LEU A 297 12.08 -1.18 -5.59
N ARG A 298 12.26 -2.47 -5.87
CA ARG A 298 13.10 -3.40 -5.09
C ARG A 298 14.46 -2.82 -4.72
N ASP A 299 15.25 -2.37 -5.69
CA ASP A 299 16.64 -1.98 -5.45
C ASP A 299 16.76 -0.72 -4.57
N MET A 300 15.76 0.18 -4.64
CA MET A 300 15.72 1.36 -3.75
C MET A 300 15.42 0.98 -2.31
N THR A 301 14.70 -0.12 -2.10
CA THR A 301 14.28 -0.53 -0.77
C THR A 301 15.45 -1.04 0.05
N GLU A 302 16.47 -1.61 -0.60
CA GLU A 302 17.75 -1.93 0.02
C GLU A 302 18.46 -0.67 0.52
N THR A 303 18.39 0.41 -0.27
CA THR A 303 18.93 1.72 0.13
C THR A 303 18.18 2.29 1.32
N TRP A 304 16.84 2.26 1.31
CA TRP A 304 16.03 2.73 2.46
C TRP A 304 16.24 1.88 3.70
N LYS A 305 16.39 0.56 3.53
CA LYS A 305 16.70 -0.38 4.61
C LYS A 305 18.05 -0.08 5.26
N ALA A 306 19.08 0.16 4.46
CA ALA A 306 20.40 0.55 4.96
C ALA A 306 20.41 1.93 5.66
N GLN A 307 19.45 2.81 5.30
CA GLN A 307 19.34 4.17 5.82
C GLN A 307 18.33 4.33 6.97
N GLN A 308 17.84 3.24 7.57
CA GLN A 308 16.86 3.27 8.68
C GLN A 308 17.34 4.01 9.95
N GLY A 309 18.60 4.46 10.00
CA GLY A 309 19.04 5.45 10.99
C GLY A 309 18.33 6.81 10.86
N SER A 310 17.64 7.08 9.74
CA SER A 310 16.84 8.29 9.55
C SER A 310 15.34 7.97 9.57
N ALA A 311 14.56 8.77 10.31
CA ALA A 311 13.10 8.61 10.40
C ALA A 311 12.41 8.67 9.02
N LEU A 312 12.96 9.45 8.08
CA LEU A 312 12.43 9.55 6.72
C LEU A 312 12.63 8.26 5.92
N ALA A 313 13.79 7.60 6.03
CA ALA A 313 14.04 6.35 5.32
C ALA A 313 13.25 5.18 5.94
N THR A 314 13.12 5.15 7.26
CA THR A 314 12.26 4.17 7.96
C THR A 314 10.84 4.24 7.46
N ARG A 315 10.25 5.44 7.40
CA ARG A 315 8.88 5.64 6.89
C ARG A 315 8.72 5.21 5.42
N LYS A 316 9.70 5.46 4.55
CA LYS A 316 9.69 4.95 3.16
C LYS A 316 9.76 3.43 3.10
N TYR A 317 10.61 2.84 3.93
CA TYR A 317 10.75 1.39 3.99
C TYR A 317 9.46 0.73 4.48
N GLU A 318 8.84 1.26 5.54
CA GLU A 318 7.54 0.81 6.05
C GLU A 318 6.44 0.92 4.98
N TRP A 319 6.37 2.04 4.27
CA TRP A 319 5.45 2.21 3.14
C TRP A 319 5.64 1.12 2.07
N PHE A 320 6.89 0.82 1.69
CA PHE A 320 7.15 -0.25 0.75
C PHE A 320 6.80 -1.63 1.30
N GLN A 321 7.08 -1.91 2.59
CA GLN A 321 6.71 -3.17 3.21
C GLN A 321 5.19 -3.38 3.23
N ALA A 322 4.41 -2.33 3.48
CA ALA A 322 2.95 -2.39 3.37
C ALA A 322 2.49 -2.71 1.94
N LEU A 323 3.14 -2.11 0.92
CA LEU A 323 2.87 -2.40 -0.48
C LEU A 323 3.23 -3.85 -0.84
N LYS A 324 4.39 -4.34 -0.39
CA LYS A 324 4.87 -5.72 -0.59
C LYS A 324 3.96 -6.74 0.10
N ALA A 325 3.52 -6.48 1.34
CA ALA A 325 2.61 -7.35 2.06
C ALA A 325 1.26 -7.48 1.33
N THR A 326 0.71 -6.36 0.86
CA THR A 326 -0.53 -6.36 0.05
C THR A 326 -0.32 -7.10 -1.27
N PHE A 327 0.83 -6.91 -1.91
CA PHE A 327 1.19 -7.62 -3.13
C PHE A 327 1.26 -9.14 -2.92
N LYS A 328 1.98 -9.62 -1.89
CA LYS A 328 2.05 -11.03 -1.52
C LYS A 328 0.67 -11.64 -1.28
N SER A 329 -0.17 -10.95 -0.51
CA SER A 329 -1.55 -11.39 -0.24
C SER A 329 -2.38 -11.55 -1.53
N VAL A 330 -2.30 -10.56 -2.43
CA VAL A 330 -3.02 -10.59 -3.72
C VAL A 330 -2.49 -11.70 -4.63
N VAL A 331 -1.17 -11.91 -4.70
CA VAL A 331 -0.57 -13.03 -5.47
C VAL A 331 -1.02 -14.36 -4.92
N ASN A 332 -0.96 -14.57 -3.60
CA ASN A 332 -1.41 -15.82 -3.00
C ASN A 332 -2.90 -16.08 -3.29
N SER A 333 -3.75 -15.05 -3.22
CA SER A 333 -5.17 -15.18 -3.58
C SER A 333 -5.38 -15.50 -5.06
N TYR A 334 -4.55 -14.93 -5.95
CA TYR A 334 -4.59 -15.24 -7.38
C TYR A 334 -4.13 -16.67 -7.65
N ASP A 335 -3.02 -17.10 -7.06
CA ASP A 335 -2.43 -18.43 -7.26
C ASP A 335 -3.36 -19.51 -6.71
N THR A 336 -3.91 -19.31 -5.50
CA THR A 336 -4.93 -20.22 -4.91
C THR A 336 -6.16 -20.33 -5.82
N HIS A 337 -6.59 -19.22 -6.43
CA HIS A 337 -7.72 -19.22 -7.36
C HIS A 337 -7.42 -20.00 -8.64
N VAL A 338 -6.20 -19.86 -9.16
CA VAL A 338 -5.73 -20.61 -10.33
C VAL A 338 -5.59 -22.10 -10.02
N GLU A 339 -5.14 -22.47 -8.83
CA GLU A 339 -5.05 -23.87 -8.38
C GLU A 339 -6.44 -24.51 -8.26
N GLN A 340 -7.43 -23.78 -7.72
CA GLN A 340 -8.78 -24.29 -7.50
C GLN A 340 -9.60 -24.39 -8.79
N TYR A 341 -9.48 -23.42 -9.68
CA TYR A 341 -10.37 -23.26 -10.83
C TYR A 341 -9.65 -23.27 -12.18
N GLY A 342 -8.34 -23.46 -12.22
CA GLY A 342 -7.56 -23.50 -13.45
C GLY A 342 -7.07 -22.13 -13.95
N PRO A 343 -6.13 -22.14 -14.92
CA PRO A 343 -5.43 -20.95 -15.39
C PRO A 343 -6.32 -20.07 -16.30
N THR A 344 -5.88 -18.84 -16.52
CA THR A 344 -6.57 -17.79 -17.29
C THR A 344 -7.12 -18.22 -18.66
N GLY A 345 -6.47 -19.16 -19.37
CA GLY A 345 -6.91 -19.64 -20.69
C GLY A 345 -8.01 -20.71 -20.64
N ASP A 346 -8.01 -21.54 -19.59
CA ASP A 346 -8.89 -22.70 -19.43
C ASP A 346 -9.82 -22.55 -18.21
N HIS A 347 -10.09 -21.31 -17.81
CA HIS A 347 -10.84 -21.02 -16.58
C HIS A 347 -12.35 -21.24 -16.78
N PRO A 348 -12.95 -22.32 -16.24
CA PRO A 348 -14.37 -22.54 -16.34
C PRO A 348 -15.10 -21.57 -15.41
N TYR A 349 -16.11 -20.86 -15.93
CA TYR A 349 -17.00 -20.05 -15.12
C TYR A 349 -18.26 -20.82 -14.80
N ALA A 350 -18.74 -20.71 -13.56
CA ALA A 350 -20.03 -21.25 -13.17
C ALA A 350 -21.12 -20.66 -14.09
N THR A 351 -21.88 -21.55 -14.73
CA THR A 351 -23.00 -21.16 -15.59
C THR A 351 -24.31 -21.39 -14.85
N ARG A 352 -25.40 -20.77 -15.32
CA ARG A 352 -26.73 -20.99 -14.73
C ARG A 352 -27.14 -22.47 -14.75
N ASP A 353 -26.70 -23.22 -15.76
CA ASP A 353 -27.08 -24.61 -15.96
C ASP A 353 -26.19 -25.59 -15.18
N ALA A 354 -25.02 -25.14 -14.71
CA ALA A 354 -24.09 -25.89 -13.87
C ALA A 354 -23.42 -24.95 -12.85
N PRO A 355 -24.12 -24.56 -11.77
CA PRO A 355 -23.60 -23.62 -10.77
C PRO A 355 -22.44 -24.19 -9.95
N ASP A 356 -22.37 -25.52 -9.82
CA ASP A 356 -21.35 -26.23 -9.04
C ASP A 356 -20.06 -26.50 -9.83
N VAL A 357 -20.02 -26.17 -11.13
CA VAL A 357 -18.90 -26.46 -12.01
C VAL A 357 -18.26 -25.15 -12.47
N GLY A 358 -17.11 -24.82 -11.89
CA GLY A 358 -16.27 -23.67 -12.26
C GLY A 358 -16.25 -22.55 -11.22
N CYS A 359 -15.60 -21.44 -11.59
CA CYS A 359 -15.45 -20.27 -10.72
C CYS A 359 -16.79 -19.59 -10.46
N PRO A 360 -17.23 -19.45 -9.19
CA PRO A 360 -18.49 -18.80 -8.85
C PRO A 360 -18.42 -17.27 -8.96
N MET A 361 -17.21 -16.69 -9.00
CA MET A 361 -17.01 -15.25 -9.03
C MET A 361 -17.26 -14.67 -10.44
N LEU A 362 -18.07 -13.60 -10.49
CA LEU A 362 -18.48 -12.94 -11.74
C LEU A 362 -17.73 -11.62 -11.95
N GLY A 363 -17.40 -11.33 -13.22
CA GLY A 363 -16.78 -10.08 -13.63
C GLY A 363 -15.47 -9.79 -12.88
N LYS A 364 -15.37 -8.60 -12.28
CA LYS A 364 -14.19 -8.11 -11.54
C LYS A 364 -14.01 -8.71 -10.14
N GLN A 365 -14.94 -9.54 -9.69
CA GLN A 365 -14.75 -10.29 -8.44
C GLN A 365 -13.77 -11.45 -8.63
N CYS A 366 -13.67 -11.99 -9.86
CA CYS A 366 -12.69 -13.01 -10.21
C CYS A 366 -11.29 -12.38 -10.35
N PRO A 367 -10.27 -12.84 -9.61
CA PRO A 367 -8.91 -12.29 -9.68
C PRO A 367 -8.32 -12.30 -11.09
N LEU A 368 -8.60 -13.33 -11.89
CA LEU A 368 -8.11 -13.43 -13.28
C LEU A 368 -8.70 -12.36 -14.20
N LYS A 369 -10.02 -12.15 -14.13
CA LYS A 369 -10.71 -11.10 -14.90
C LYS A 369 -10.35 -9.70 -14.42
N ALA A 370 -10.17 -9.53 -13.11
CA ALA A 370 -9.70 -8.28 -12.53
C ALA A 370 -8.30 -7.93 -13.03
N ASP A 371 -7.40 -8.91 -13.12
CA ASP A 371 -6.03 -8.70 -13.60
C ASP A 371 -5.98 -8.36 -15.10
N GLN A 372 -6.89 -8.92 -15.90
CA GLN A 372 -7.05 -8.59 -17.32
C GLN A 372 -7.63 -7.20 -17.61
N THR A 373 -7.97 -6.40 -16.59
CA THR A 373 -8.62 -5.09 -16.78
C THR A 373 -7.81 -3.94 -16.14
N PRO A 374 -6.97 -3.21 -16.91
CA PRO A 374 -6.80 -3.29 -18.36
C PRO A 374 -5.86 -4.43 -18.78
N ALA A 375 -6.04 -4.92 -20.01
CA ALA A 375 -5.15 -5.90 -20.59
C ALA A 375 -3.85 -5.21 -21.06
N TYR A 376 -2.71 -5.67 -20.57
CA TYR A 376 -1.37 -5.24 -20.99
C TYR A 376 -0.81 -6.11 -22.13
N ASP A 377 -1.69 -6.67 -22.95
CA ASP A 377 -1.38 -7.56 -24.08
C ASP A 377 -1.03 -6.79 -25.37
N VAL A 378 -1.40 -5.51 -25.45
CA VAL A 378 -1.10 -4.66 -26.61
C VAL A 378 0.33 -4.15 -26.54
N ASP A 379 1.15 -4.51 -27.52
CA ASP A 379 2.45 -3.86 -27.71
C ASP A 379 2.29 -2.52 -28.44
N LEU A 380 2.58 -1.42 -27.74
CA LEU A 380 2.58 -0.06 -28.29
C LEU A 380 3.99 0.39 -28.71
N GLY A 381 5.03 -0.42 -28.47
CA GLY A 381 6.41 -0.15 -28.87
C GLY A 381 7.16 0.86 -28.00
N TRP A 382 6.63 1.22 -26.83
CA TRP A 382 7.39 2.00 -25.86
C TRP A 382 8.54 1.17 -25.27
N PRO A 383 9.66 1.80 -24.86
CA PRO A 383 10.83 1.06 -24.38
C PRO A 383 10.50 0.25 -23.12
N ASP A 384 10.81 -1.04 -23.13
CA ASP A 384 10.67 -1.92 -21.95
C ASP A 384 11.85 -1.79 -20.96
N SER A 385 12.98 -1.27 -21.45
CA SER A 385 14.18 -0.98 -20.68
C SER A 385 14.02 0.24 -19.75
N ASP A 386 15.07 0.50 -18.97
CA ASP A 386 15.17 1.60 -18.00
C ASP A 386 15.36 2.97 -18.68
N VAL A 387 14.31 3.39 -19.38
CA VAL A 387 14.19 4.74 -19.93
C VAL A 387 13.17 5.50 -19.08
N TYR A 388 13.63 6.60 -18.48
CA TYR A 388 12.89 7.38 -17.52
C TYR A 388 12.72 8.83 -17.97
N VAL A 389 11.71 9.49 -17.41
CA VAL A 389 11.54 10.94 -17.57
C VAL A 389 12.75 11.66 -16.99
N THR A 390 13.39 12.50 -17.81
CA THR A 390 14.39 13.44 -17.35
C THR A 390 13.70 14.57 -16.60
N SER A 391 13.76 14.55 -15.27
CA SER A 391 13.30 15.67 -14.46
C SER A 391 14.40 16.74 -14.40
N SER A 392 14.24 17.83 -15.15
CA SER A 392 15.13 18.99 -14.98
C SER A 392 14.68 19.74 -13.73
N VAL A 393 15.25 19.40 -12.58
CA VAL A 393 15.09 20.20 -11.36
C VAL A 393 15.90 21.48 -11.55
N VAL A 394 15.29 22.50 -12.14
CA VAL A 394 15.84 23.86 -12.13
C VAL A 394 15.81 24.28 -10.66
N LYS A 395 16.98 24.37 -10.03
CA LYS A 395 17.09 24.98 -8.70
C LYS A 395 16.60 26.41 -8.83
N GLY A 396 15.39 26.68 -8.38
CA GLY A 396 14.86 28.04 -8.35
C GLY A 396 15.84 28.91 -7.58
N ASN A 397 16.35 29.97 -8.21
CA ASN A 397 17.20 30.94 -7.54
C ASN A 397 16.30 31.80 -6.64
N PRO A 398 16.30 31.59 -5.30
CA PRO A 398 15.38 32.30 -4.42
C PRO A 398 15.63 33.82 -4.41
N TYR A 399 16.82 34.25 -4.81
CA TYR A 399 17.20 35.66 -4.90
C TYR A 399 16.88 36.32 -6.25
N GLY A 400 16.50 35.52 -7.27
CA GLY A 400 16.23 36.01 -8.64
C GLY A 400 14.76 35.92 -9.07
N ALA A 401 13.97 35.05 -8.45
CA ALA A 401 12.60 34.76 -8.88
C ALA A 401 11.69 36.01 -8.94
N GLY A 402 11.82 36.93 -7.99
CA GLY A 402 11.05 38.18 -8.00
C GLY A 402 11.49 39.15 -9.10
N ALA A 403 12.79 39.20 -9.42
CA ALA A 403 13.34 40.07 -10.46
C ALA A 403 12.98 39.55 -11.87
N GLU A 404 13.04 38.24 -12.07
CA GLU A 404 12.65 37.58 -13.31
C GLU A 404 11.14 37.70 -13.56
N ALA A 405 10.30 37.47 -12.54
CA ALA A 405 8.86 37.66 -12.66
C ALA A 405 8.48 39.11 -13.03
N MET A 406 9.14 40.10 -12.42
CA MET A 406 8.92 41.51 -12.75
C MET A 406 9.43 41.87 -14.15
N ALA A 407 10.48 41.22 -14.64
CA ALA A 407 10.96 41.40 -16.01
C ALA A 407 9.99 40.80 -17.05
N GLU A 408 9.44 39.62 -16.77
CA GLU A 408 8.46 38.96 -17.63
C GLU A 408 7.14 39.74 -17.71
N VAL A 409 6.65 40.25 -16.57
CA VAL A 409 5.47 41.14 -16.53
C VAL A 409 5.72 42.42 -17.33
N ARG A 410 6.90 43.04 -17.21
CA ARG A 410 7.24 44.22 -18.03
C ARG A 410 7.28 43.90 -19.53
N ALA A 411 7.78 42.73 -19.90
CA ALA A 411 7.82 42.31 -21.30
C ALA A 411 6.41 42.12 -21.87
N LEU A 412 5.52 41.45 -21.12
CA LEU A 412 4.10 41.28 -21.50
C LEU A 412 3.37 42.62 -21.64
N VAL A 413 3.60 43.56 -20.72
CA VAL A 413 3.00 44.91 -20.82
C VAL A 413 3.50 45.64 -22.06
N GLN A 414 4.80 45.56 -22.39
CA GLN A 414 5.35 46.15 -23.60
C GLN A 414 4.80 45.50 -24.88
N GLU A 415 4.56 44.20 -24.85
CA GLU A 415 3.98 43.47 -25.98
C GLU A 415 2.51 43.84 -26.19
N MET A 416 1.73 43.95 -25.12
CA MET A 416 0.35 44.47 -25.17
C MET A 416 0.30 45.90 -25.74
N GLN A 417 1.18 46.79 -25.25
CA GLN A 417 1.26 48.17 -25.75
C GLN A 417 1.64 48.23 -27.25
N ARG A 418 2.50 47.32 -27.71
CA ARG A 418 2.84 47.21 -29.14
C ARG A 418 1.68 46.67 -29.98
N ALA A 419 0.94 45.69 -29.46
CA ALA A 419 -0.22 45.13 -30.13
C ALA A 419 -1.35 46.18 -30.27
N ASP A 420 -1.61 46.95 -29.22
CA ASP A 420 -2.60 48.04 -29.24
C ASP A 420 -2.20 49.15 -30.22
N ALA A 421 -0.91 49.49 -30.30
CA ALA A 421 -0.39 50.49 -31.24
C ALA A 421 -0.44 50.06 -32.71
N LEU A 422 -0.56 48.76 -33.00
CA LEU A 422 -0.73 48.23 -34.36
C LEU A 422 -2.21 48.16 -34.79
N GLN A 423 -3.15 48.26 -33.85
CA GLN A 423 -4.59 48.25 -34.10
C GLN A 423 -5.21 49.64 -34.23
N ALA A 424 -4.50 50.68 -33.75
CA ALA A 424 -4.84 52.09 -33.94
C ALA A 424 -4.22 52.66 -35.21
#